data_AF-A0A2L2SSZ9-F1
#
_entry.id   AF-A0A2L2SSZ9-F1
#
_cell.length_a   1.000
_cell.length_b   1.000
_cell.length_c   1.000
_cell.angle_alpha   90.00
_cell.angle_beta   90.00
_cell.angle_gamma   90.00
#
_symmetry.space_group_name_H-M   'P 1'
#
loop_
_entity.id
_entity.type
_entity.pdbx_description
1 polymer ?
#
loop_
_entity_poly.entity_id
_entity_poly.type
_entity_poly.pdbx_seq_one_letter_code
_entity_poly.pdbx_strand_id
1 'polypeptide(L)'
;MASPQELNLQRSMDQFCCGLNDAQRAEISGANRIVINNEIQIIQTKLGRERGLCWLGRMTKFLDAMEEIEKLITIFLNVSEAVAFIWGPIKLVLMLATTWTNGIKNIIDVYEEIAIALDNLAVFHNLIRENDQLKRMLEDYFSNILRFHRSILAIFTKPDWKIFLFFIWGEF
;
A
#
# COMPACT_ATOMS: atom_id res chain seq x y z
N MET A 1 18.59 19.29 12.17
CA MET A 1 17.15 19.59 12.36
C MET A 1 16.43 18.97 11.19
N ALA A 2 15.47 18.07 11.41
CA ALA A 2 14.75 17.40 10.32
C ALA A 2 13.97 18.42 9.48
N SER A 3 13.90 18.20 8.17
CA SER A 3 13.15 19.11 7.28
C SER A 3 11.64 19.02 7.54
N PRO A 4 10.85 20.07 7.25
CA PRO A 4 9.39 20.04 7.40
C PRO A 4 8.69 18.88 6.67
N GLN A 5 9.32 18.32 5.62
CA GLN A 5 8.79 17.18 4.84
C GLN A 5 9.25 15.80 5.37
N GLU A 6 10.43 15.67 5.97
CA GLU A 6 10.79 14.44 6.72
C GLU A 6 9.78 14.21 7.86
N LEU A 7 9.29 15.31 8.45
CA LEU A 7 8.21 15.28 9.43
C LEU A 7 6.87 14.80 8.83
N ASN A 8 6.65 14.90 7.51
CA ASN A 8 5.42 14.44 6.87
C ASN A 8 5.41 12.92 6.73
N LEU A 9 6.46 12.33 6.16
CA LEU A 9 6.53 10.88 6.01
C LEU A 9 6.55 10.18 7.38
N GLN A 10 7.40 10.65 8.31
CA GLN A 10 7.44 10.09 9.66
C GLN A 10 6.08 10.18 10.35
N ARG A 11 5.39 11.33 10.25
CA ARG A 11 4.04 11.49 10.80
C ARG A 11 3.06 10.51 10.17
N SER A 12 3.12 10.27 8.86
CA SER A 12 2.24 9.30 8.20
C SER A 12 2.52 7.87 8.65
N MET A 13 3.79 7.51 8.87
CA MET A 13 4.17 6.21 9.45
C MET A 13 3.66 6.07 10.89
N ASP A 14 3.86 7.09 11.74
CA ASP A 14 3.37 7.11 13.12
C ASP A 14 1.84 6.99 13.17
N GLN A 15 1.14 7.75 12.34
CA GLN A 15 -0.32 7.72 12.25
C GLN A 15 -0.84 6.38 11.72
N PHE A 16 -0.15 5.78 10.75
CA PHE A 16 -0.48 4.44 10.28
C PHE A 16 -0.37 3.45 11.44
N CYS A 17 0.76 3.46 12.15
CA CYS A 17 0.98 2.66 13.36
C CYS A 17 -0.10 2.85 14.42
N CYS A 18 -0.47 4.08 14.78
CA CYS A 18 -1.50 4.34 15.79
C CYS A 18 -2.87 3.75 15.44
N GLY A 19 -3.17 3.55 14.15
CA GLY A 19 -4.43 2.98 13.69
C GLY A 19 -4.54 1.46 13.80
N LEU A 20 -3.46 0.76 14.15
CA LEU A 20 -3.39 -0.70 14.12
C LEU A 20 -3.63 -1.33 15.50
N ASN A 21 -4.38 -2.42 15.51
CA ASN A 21 -4.47 -3.33 16.65
C ASN A 21 -3.28 -4.31 16.68
N ASP A 22 -3.12 -5.05 17.79
CA ASP A 22 -1.96 -5.93 18.00
C ASP A 22 -1.84 -7.04 16.95
N ALA A 23 -2.97 -7.61 16.51
CA ALA A 23 -2.98 -8.62 15.46
C ALA A 23 -2.48 -8.04 14.13
N GLN A 24 -2.96 -6.85 13.75
CA GLN A 24 -2.52 -6.15 12.53
C GLN A 24 -1.03 -5.78 12.58
N ARG A 25 -0.52 -5.36 13.74
CA ARG A 25 0.92 -5.08 13.93
C ARG A 25 1.76 -6.34 13.71
N ALA A 26 1.31 -7.47 14.24
CA ALA A 26 1.99 -8.75 14.04
C ALA A 26 2.01 -9.15 12.56
N GLU A 27 0.93 -8.90 11.81
CA GLU A 27 0.85 -9.22 10.38
C GLU A 27 1.79 -8.38 9.50
N ILE A 28 2.08 -7.14 9.89
CA ILE A 28 3.00 -6.25 9.16
C ILE A 28 4.46 -6.64 9.40
N SER A 29 4.79 -7.17 10.57
CA SER A 29 6.14 -7.60 10.90
C SER A 29 6.59 -8.70 9.94
N GLY A 30 7.65 -8.42 9.16
CA GLY A 30 8.20 -9.36 8.17
C GLY A 30 7.46 -9.39 6.83
N ALA A 31 6.49 -8.50 6.61
CA ALA A 31 5.86 -8.34 5.30
C ALA A 31 6.90 -7.89 4.26
N ASN A 32 6.93 -8.58 3.12
CA ASN A 32 7.80 -8.30 1.99
C ASN A 32 7.12 -8.77 0.69
N ARG A 33 7.73 -8.48 -0.47
CA ARG A 33 7.20 -8.87 -1.79
C ARG A 33 6.85 -10.37 -1.89
N ILE A 34 7.67 -11.25 -1.34
CA ILE A 34 7.44 -12.70 -1.37
C ILE A 34 6.17 -13.07 -0.58
N VAL A 35 6.03 -12.50 0.62
CA VAL A 35 4.84 -12.70 1.47
C VAL A 35 3.57 -12.23 0.74
N ILE A 36 3.62 -11.06 0.09
CA ILE A 36 2.48 -10.53 -0.68
C ILE A 36 2.13 -11.42 -1.87
N ASN A 37 3.11 -11.90 -2.63
CA ASN A 37 2.87 -12.80 -3.75
C ASN A 37 2.20 -14.11 -3.29
N ASN A 38 2.63 -14.67 -2.16
CA ASN A 38 2.01 -15.85 -1.57
C ASN A 38 0.56 -15.58 -1.13
N GLU A 39 0.33 -14.44 -0.48
CA GLU A 39 -1.01 -14.02 -0.07
C GLU A 39 -1.93 -13.90 -1.29
N ILE A 40 -1.49 -13.23 -2.36
CA ILE A 40 -2.25 -13.13 -3.61
C ILE A 40 -2.64 -14.50 -4.17
N GLN A 41 -1.76 -15.50 -4.12
CA GLN A 41 -2.10 -16.86 -4.60
C GLN A 41 -3.19 -17.52 -3.73
N ILE A 42 -3.11 -17.34 -2.41
CA ILE A 42 -4.12 -17.84 -1.47
C ILE A 42 -5.47 -17.19 -1.76
N ILE A 43 -5.50 -15.87 -1.92
CA ILE A 43 -6.70 -15.09 -2.21
C ILE A 43 -7.29 -15.50 -3.57
N GLN A 44 -6.45 -15.58 -4.61
CA GLN A 44 -6.88 -15.97 -5.96
C GLN A 44 -7.54 -17.36 -5.97
N THR A 45 -6.97 -18.30 -5.22
CA THR A 45 -7.54 -19.66 -5.04
C THR A 45 -8.90 -19.61 -4.36
N LYS A 46 -9.06 -18.80 -3.31
CA LYS A 46 -10.34 -18.62 -2.60
C LYS A 46 -11.41 -18.03 -3.53
N LEU A 47 -11.09 -16.96 -4.24
CA LEU A 47 -12.01 -16.30 -5.19
C LEU A 47 -12.44 -17.22 -6.33
N GLY A 48 -11.52 -18.04 -6.85
CA GLY A 48 -11.83 -19.02 -7.89
C GLY A 48 -12.85 -20.08 -7.43
N ARG A 49 -12.79 -20.52 -6.17
CA ARG A 49 -13.77 -21.44 -5.57
C ARG A 49 -15.14 -20.78 -5.39
N GLU A 50 -15.16 -19.50 -5.03
CA GLU A 50 -16.37 -18.71 -4.78
C GLU A 50 -17.01 -18.14 -6.07
N ARG A 51 -16.49 -18.48 -7.26
CA ARG A 51 -16.89 -17.91 -8.56
C ARG A 51 -16.72 -16.39 -8.64
N GLY A 52 -15.89 -15.80 -7.80
CA GLY A 52 -15.53 -14.39 -7.87
C GLY A 52 -14.65 -14.12 -9.10
N LEU A 53 -15.18 -13.40 -10.09
CA LEU A 53 -14.44 -12.97 -11.26
C LEU A 53 -13.53 -11.79 -10.91
N CYS A 54 -12.38 -12.08 -10.32
CA CYS A 54 -11.34 -11.08 -10.10
C CYS A 54 -9.95 -11.71 -10.30
N TRP A 55 -9.18 -11.13 -11.21
CA TRP A 55 -7.80 -11.55 -11.48
C TRP A 55 -6.84 -10.61 -10.74
N LEU A 56 -6.20 -11.11 -9.69
CA LEU A 56 -5.25 -10.36 -8.87
C LEU A 56 -3.91 -10.12 -9.56
N GLY A 57 -3.62 -10.82 -10.67
CA GLY A 57 -2.42 -10.56 -11.47
C GLY A 57 -2.37 -9.14 -12.06
N ARG A 58 -3.49 -8.43 -12.10
CA ARG A 58 -3.59 -7.00 -12.37
C ARG A 58 -2.70 -6.13 -11.47
N MET A 59 -2.46 -6.56 -10.24
CA MET A 59 -1.64 -5.83 -9.28
C MET A 59 -0.14 -5.86 -9.59
N THR A 60 0.31 -6.66 -10.56
CA THR A 60 1.75 -6.86 -10.82
C THR A 60 2.50 -5.53 -10.98
N LYS A 61 1.97 -4.62 -11.82
CA LYS A 61 2.59 -3.31 -12.05
C LYS A 61 2.67 -2.45 -10.78
N PHE A 62 1.64 -2.49 -9.94
CA PHE A 62 1.62 -1.78 -8.67
C PHE A 62 2.70 -2.33 -7.73
N LEU A 63 2.77 -3.65 -7.58
CA LEU A 63 3.77 -4.27 -6.72
C LEU A 63 5.19 -3.99 -7.22
N ASP A 64 5.42 -3.99 -8.53
CA ASP A 64 6.72 -3.63 -9.12
C ASP A 64 7.08 -2.17 -8.81
N ALA A 65 6.12 -1.24 -8.94
CA ALA A 65 6.35 0.15 -8.56
C ALA A 65 6.67 0.29 -7.05
N MET A 66 6.00 -0.47 -6.18
CA MET A 66 6.28 -0.46 -4.74
C MET A 66 7.66 -1.05 -4.41
N GLU A 67 8.15 -2.02 -5.19
CA GLU A 67 9.50 -2.56 -5.07
C GLU A 67 10.57 -1.55 -5.49
N GLU A 68 10.30 -0.72 -6.51
CA GLU A 68 11.16 0.43 -6.84
C GLU A 68 11.16 1.49 -5.73
N ILE A 69 10.00 1.78 -5.14
CA ILE A 69 9.93 2.65 -3.95
C ILE A 69 10.76 2.05 -2.80
N GLU A 70 10.65 0.74 -2.53
CA GLU A 70 11.44 0.06 -1.49
C GLU A 70 12.94 0.29 -1.67
N LYS A 71 13.44 0.12 -2.90
CA LYS A 71 14.86 0.34 -3.22
C LYS A 71 15.26 1.79 -2.93
N LEU A 72 14.46 2.76 -3.37
CA LEU A 72 14.74 4.18 -3.13
C LEU A 72 14.73 4.51 -1.63
N ILE A 73 13.68 4.14 -0.91
CA ILE A 73 13.55 4.51 0.50
C ILE A 73 14.57 3.79 1.38
N THR A 74 14.97 2.56 1.03
CA THR A 74 16.01 1.83 1.78
C THR A 74 17.36 2.55 1.66
N ILE A 75 17.67 3.08 0.47
CA ILE A 75 18.87 3.88 0.23
C ILE A 75 18.83 5.20 1.02
N PHE A 76 17.65 5.84 1.13
CA PHE A 76 17.53 7.17 1.72
C PHE A 76 17.34 7.17 3.23
N LEU A 77 16.51 6.27 3.77
CA LEU A 77 16.08 6.28 5.16
C LEU A 77 16.93 5.38 6.04
N ASN A 78 17.66 4.39 5.47
CA ASN A 78 18.50 3.45 6.21
C ASN A 78 17.78 2.76 7.40
N VAL A 79 16.46 2.57 7.30
CA VAL A 79 15.66 1.87 8.31
C VAL A 79 15.03 0.64 7.65
N SER A 80 15.45 -0.56 8.08
CA SER A 80 14.85 -1.82 7.64
C SER A 80 13.35 -1.90 7.95
N GLU A 81 12.87 -1.17 8.95
CA GLU A 81 11.46 -1.06 9.31
C GLU A 81 10.63 -0.36 8.21
N ALA A 82 11.23 0.50 7.39
CA ALA A 82 10.53 1.20 6.30
C ALA A 82 9.96 0.25 5.25
N VAL A 83 10.60 -0.91 5.04
CA VAL A 83 10.12 -1.98 4.15
C VAL A 83 8.78 -2.53 4.63
N ALA A 84 8.61 -2.70 5.95
CA ALA A 84 7.36 -3.17 6.52
C ALA A 84 6.22 -2.17 6.30
N PHE A 85 6.51 -0.87 6.23
CA PHE A 85 5.54 0.17 5.89
C PHE A 85 5.18 0.22 4.40
N ILE A 86 5.92 -0.46 3.52
CA ILE A 86 5.50 -0.66 2.13
C ILE A 86 4.57 -1.86 2.04
N TRP A 87 5.06 -3.03 2.45
CA TRP A 87 4.36 -4.29 2.18
C TRP A 87 3.28 -4.61 3.21
N GLY A 88 3.46 -4.23 4.47
CA GLY A 88 2.51 -4.47 5.54
C GLY A 88 1.12 -3.89 5.27
N PRO A 89 0.98 -2.61 4.89
CA PRO A 89 -0.32 -2.03 4.54
C PRO A 89 -1.01 -2.77 3.38
N ILE A 90 -0.25 -3.17 2.34
CA ILE A 90 -0.78 -3.92 1.20
C ILE A 90 -1.32 -5.28 1.67
N LYS A 91 -0.57 -6.00 2.50
CA LYS A 91 -1.00 -7.27 3.09
C LYS A 91 -2.32 -7.11 3.85
N LEU A 92 -2.40 -6.12 4.73
CA LEU A 92 -3.60 -5.90 5.54
C LEU A 92 -4.83 -5.58 4.69
N VAL A 93 -4.68 -4.72 3.67
CA VAL A 93 -5.77 -4.40 2.75
C VAL A 93 -6.21 -5.63 1.96
N LEU A 94 -5.27 -6.45 1.46
CA LEU A 94 -5.58 -7.69 0.74
C LEU A 94 -6.33 -8.70 1.63
N MET A 95 -5.86 -8.92 2.86
CA MET A 95 -6.52 -9.80 3.82
C MET A 95 -7.95 -9.35 4.09
N LEU A 96 -8.19 -8.04 4.27
CA LEU A 96 -9.53 -7.49 4.47
C LEU A 96 -10.41 -7.60 3.23
N ALA A 97 -9.87 -7.33 2.05
CA ALA A 97 -10.61 -7.39 0.79
C ALA A 97 -11.13 -8.81 0.48
N THR A 98 -10.49 -9.86 1.01
CA THR A 98 -11.00 -11.24 0.89
C THR A 98 -12.32 -11.53 1.60
N THR A 99 -12.76 -10.62 2.47
CA THR A 99 -14.05 -10.71 3.16
C THR A 99 -15.20 -10.12 2.32
N TRP A 100 -14.88 -9.49 1.18
CA TRP A 100 -15.86 -8.88 0.29
C TRP A 100 -15.40 -8.81 -1.18
N THR A 101 -15.98 -9.68 -2.00
CA THR A 101 -15.61 -9.91 -3.40
C THR A 101 -15.71 -8.67 -4.31
N ASN A 102 -16.63 -7.73 -4.06
CA ASN A 102 -16.70 -6.49 -4.85
C ASN A 102 -15.64 -5.48 -4.43
N GLY A 103 -15.22 -5.48 -3.16
CA GLY A 103 -14.18 -4.58 -2.67
C GLY A 103 -12.82 -4.87 -3.21
N ILE A 104 -12.50 -6.14 -3.45
CA ILE A 104 -11.17 -6.49 -3.95
C ILE A 104 -10.94 -5.97 -5.36
N LYS A 105 -11.97 -5.95 -6.23
CA LYS A 105 -11.86 -5.38 -7.57
C LYS A 105 -11.56 -3.88 -7.50
N ASN A 106 -12.32 -3.17 -6.69
CA ASN A 106 -12.15 -1.75 -6.42
C ASN A 106 -10.72 -1.42 -5.95
N ILE A 107 -10.24 -2.12 -4.91
CA ILE A 107 -8.85 -1.96 -4.44
C ILE A 107 -7.82 -2.19 -5.54
N ILE A 108 -8.01 -3.22 -6.37
CA ILE A 108 -7.12 -3.51 -7.50
C ILE A 108 -7.15 -2.38 -8.54
N ASP A 109 -8.32 -1.82 -8.85
CA ASP A 109 -8.46 -0.71 -9.81
C ASP A 109 -7.66 0.52 -9.33
N VAL A 110 -7.77 0.89 -8.04
CA VAL A 110 -6.95 1.98 -7.46
C VAL A 110 -5.47 1.65 -7.46
N TYR A 111 -5.08 0.41 -7.18
CA TYR A 111 -3.67 0.02 -7.27
C TYR A 111 -3.11 0.14 -8.69
N GLU A 112 -3.89 -0.19 -9.73
CA GLU A 112 -3.48 0.05 -11.11
C GLU A 112 -3.30 1.54 -11.41
N GLU A 113 -4.19 2.41 -10.91
CA GLU A 113 -4.05 3.87 -11.07
C GLU A 113 -2.80 4.41 -10.36
N ILE A 114 -2.52 3.94 -9.14
CA ILE A 114 -1.28 4.27 -8.43
C ILE A 114 -0.06 3.80 -9.24
N ALA A 115 -0.11 2.60 -9.82
CA ALA A 115 0.98 2.09 -10.65
C ALA A 115 1.23 2.97 -11.88
N ILE A 116 0.17 3.49 -12.52
CA ILE A 116 0.27 4.42 -13.65
C ILE A 116 0.88 5.75 -13.20
N ALA A 117 0.47 6.27 -12.04
CA ALA A 117 1.02 7.52 -11.49
C ALA A 117 2.50 7.40 -11.10
N LEU A 118 2.93 6.21 -10.69
CA LEU A 118 4.31 5.89 -10.35
C LEU A 118 5.12 5.39 -11.56
N ASP A 119 4.54 5.35 -12.75
CA ASP A 119 5.24 4.87 -13.93
C ASP A 119 6.52 5.69 -14.17
N ASN A 120 7.56 5.03 -14.65
CA ASN A 120 8.91 5.59 -14.86
C ASN A 120 9.72 5.92 -13.59
N LEU A 121 9.26 5.60 -12.37
CA LEU A 121 10.06 5.82 -11.15
C LEU A 121 11.46 5.18 -11.25
N ALA A 122 11.54 3.97 -11.80
CA ALA A 122 12.78 3.24 -12.06
C ALA A 122 13.73 3.96 -13.02
N VAL A 123 13.19 4.68 -14.02
CA VAL A 123 14.00 5.41 -15.03
C VAL A 123 14.72 6.58 -14.38
N PHE A 124 14.11 7.21 -13.38
CA PHE A 124 14.63 8.40 -12.71
C PHE A 124 15.44 8.09 -11.44
N HIS A 125 15.73 6.82 -11.14
CA HIS A 125 16.37 6.40 -9.89
C HIS A 125 17.65 7.19 -9.54
N ASN A 126 18.55 7.34 -10.51
CA ASN A 126 19.80 8.10 -10.32
C ASN A 126 19.54 9.60 -10.13
N LEU A 127 18.61 10.16 -10.91
CA LEU A 127 18.24 11.57 -10.82
C LEU A 127 17.59 11.88 -9.46
N ILE A 128 16.72 11.02 -8.97
CA ILE A 128 16.10 11.13 -7.64
C ILE A 128 17.17 11.08 -6.56
N ARG A 129 18.16 10.17 -6.69
CA ARG A 129 19.25 10.04 -5.71
C ARG A 129 20.11 11.30 -5.58
N GLU A 130 20.32 12.02 -6.67
CA GLU A 130 21.17 13.20 -6.71
C GLU A 130 20.40 14.51 -6.44
N ASN A 131 19.06 14.48 -6.45
CA ASN A 131 18.23 15.67 -6.32
C ASN A 131 17.30 15.62 -5.10
N ASP A 132 17.59 16.45 -4.10
CA ASP A 132 16.83 16.48 -2.85
C ASP A 132 15.36 16.93 -3.01
N GLN A 133 15.03 17.71 -4.06
CA GLN A 133 13.64 18.04 -4.34
C GLN A 133 12.87 16.81 -4.82
N LEU A 134 13.50 15.95 -5.63
CA LEU A 134 12.87 14.71 -6.10
C LEU A 134 12.74 13.67 -4.97
N LYS A 135 13.72 13.59 -4.05
CA LYS A 135 13.58 12.76 -2.84
C LYS A 135 12.38 13.19 -2.00
N ARG A 136 12.21 14.50 -1.79
CA ARG A 136 11.05 15.04 -1.07
C ARG A 136 9.73 14.69 -1.75
N MET A 137 9.65 14.78 -3.08
CA MET A 137 8.45 14.35 -3.82
C MET A 137 8.16 12.86 -3.61
N LEU A 138 9.19 12.01 -3.60
CA LEU A 138 9.03 10.58 -3.33
C LEU A 138 8.48 10.33 -1.91
N GLU A 139 8.99 11.02 -0.90
CA GLU A 139 8.48 10.95 0.48
C GLU A 139 7.00 11.35 0.55
N ASP A 140 6.60 12.41 -0.17
CA ASP A 140 5.20 12.85 -0.25
C ASP A 140 4.30 11.82 -0.96
N TYR A 141 4.77 11.20 -2.05
CA TYR A 141 4.04 10.10 -2.70
C TYR A 141 3.85 8.93 -1.73
N PHE A 142 4.90 8.52 -1.03
CA PHE A 142 4.81 7.41 -0.09
C PHE A 142 3.90 7.73 1.10
N SER A 143 3.98 8.96 1.63
CA SER A 143 3.07 9.47 2.66
C SER A 143 1.59 9.40 2.21
N ASN A 144 1.29 9.79 0.97
CA ASN A 144 -0.05 9.70 0.41
C ASN A 144 -0.54 8.25 0.26
N ILE A 145 0.33 7.34 -0.19
CA ILE A 145 0.01 5.90 -0.30
C ILE A 145 -0.28 5.31 1.08
N LEU A 146 0.52 5.63 2.11
CA LEU A 146 0.27 5.21 3.49
C LEU A 146 -1.07 5.74 4.02
N ARG A 147 -1.37 7.01 3.74
CA ARG A 147 -2.65 7.62 4.12
C ARG A 147 -3.84 6.92 3.43
N PHE A 148 -3.71 6.57 2.15
CA PHE A 148 -4.72 5.78 1.44
C PHE A 148 -4.97 4.44 2.15
N HIS A 149 -3.93 3.66 2.41
CA HIS A 149 -4.07 2.38 3.10
C HIS A 149 -4.73 2.54 4.47
N ARG A 150 -4.29 3.52 5.28
CA ARG A 150 -4.90 3.82 6.57
C ARG A 150 -6.39 4.13 6.45
N SER A 151 -6.80 4.93 5.46
CA SER A 151 -8.20 5.27 5.22
C SER A 151 -9.03 4.03 4.88
N ILE A 152 -8.51 3.16 4.01
CA ILE A 152 -9.14 1.87 3.71
C ILE A 152 -9.29 1.06 5.00
N LEU A 153 -8.21 0.80 5.74
CA LEU A 153 -8.26 0.03 6.98
C LEU A 153 -9.28 0.59 7.98
N ALA A 154 -9.35 1.93 8.13
CA ALA A 154 -10.30 2.58 9.01
C ALA A 154 -11.76 2.35 8.61
N ILE A 155 -12.09 2.31 7.30
CA ILE A 155 -13.45 2.03 6.84
C ILE A 155 -13.90 0.64 7.31
N PHE A 156 -13.04 -0.37 7.17
CA PHE A 156 -13.36 -1.75 7.58
C PHE A 156 -13.62 -1.91 9.09
N THR A 157 -13.21 -0.95 9.93
CA THR A 157 -13.51 -0.95 11.38
C THR A 157 -14.90 -0.42 11.72
N LYS A 158 -15.62 0.20 10.77
CA LYS A 158 -16.94 0.79 11.01
C LYS A 158 -18.05 -0.26 10.97
N PRO A 159 -19.10 -0.13 11.82
CA PRO A 159 -20.35 -0.82 11.57
C PRO A 159 -20.85 -0.51 10.15
N ASP A 160 -21.41 -1.50 9.47
CA ASP A 160 -21.96 -1.34 8.11
C ASP A 160 -20.97 -0.82 7.06
N TRP A 161 -19.67 -1.05 7.24
CA TRP A 161 -18.61 -0.60 6.34
C TRP A 161 -18.85 -0.95 4.87
N LYS A 162 -19.54 -2.06 4.57
CA LYS A 162 -19.91 -2.46 3.20
C LYS A 162 -20.80 -1.42 2.50
N ILE A 163 -21.74 -0.83 3.25
CA ILE A 163 -22.62 0.24 2.76
C ILE A 163 -21.79 1.51 2.56
N PHE A 164 -20.98 1.86 3.54
CA PHE A 164 -20.16 3.07 3.50
C PHE A 164 -19.18 3.06 2.33
N LEU A 165 -18.51 1.94 2.11
CA LEU A 165 -17.55 1.77 1.03
C LEU A 165 -18.24 1.74 -0.34
N PHE A 166 -19.44 1.15 -0.45
CA PHE A 166 -20.22 1.22 -1.68
C PHE A 166 -20.56 2.66 -2.10
N PHE A 167 -20.95 3.51 -1.16
CA PHE A 167 -21.26 4.92 -1.45
C PHE A 167 -20.03 5.78 -1.72
N ILE A 168 -18.97 5.59 -0.93
CA ILE A 168 -17.75 6.41 -1.02
C ILE A 168 -16.93 6.06 -2.26
N TRP A 169 -16.99 4.82 -2.73
CA TRP A 169 -16.18 4.40 -3.87
C TRP A 169 -16.52 5.14 -5.16
N GLY A 170 -17.75 5.65 -5.31
CA GLY A 170 -18.12 6.48 -6.47
C GLY A 170 -17.64 7.94 -6.39
N GLU A 171 -17.10 8.36 -5.24
CA GLU A 171 -16.66 9.72 -4.93
C GLU A 171 -15.12 9.87 -4.88
N PHE A 172 -14.38 8.76 -4.99
CA PHE A 172 -12.92 8.73 -5.16
C PHE A 172 -12.55 8.82 -6.64
#